data_AF-A0A2R6G969-F1
#
_entry.id   AF-A0A2R6G969-F1
#
_cell.length_a   1.000
_cell.length_b   1.000
_cell.length_c   1.000
_cell.angle_alpha   90.00
_cell.angle_beta   90.00
_cell.angle_gamma   90.00
#
_symmetry.space_group_name_H-M   'P 1'
#
loop_
_entity.id
_entity.type
_entity.pdbx_description
1 polymer ?
#
loop_
_entity_poly.entity_id
_entity_poly.type
_entity_poly.pdbx_seq_one_letter_code
_entity_poly.pdbx_strand_id
1 'polypeptide(L)'
;MFDRSELAAAALVCVGAALAGLHPAQTALVPAGFLAGLAAVGSPSYADAVVRGGKAGALGGVLFVTLTGLGVAARMASFLGPLFAVDVFLFTSFAMAVMLVPLYGIEGLVVGPLVQWLGGKANEVKSGSRDPR
;
A
#
# COMPACT_ATOMS: atom_id res chain seq x y z
N MET A 1 10.47 -7.50 11.55
CA MET A 1 9.15 -7.98 12.01
C MET A 1 8.14 -6.89 11.70
N PHE A 2 6.99 -7.21 11.08
CA PHE A 2 5.97 -6.22 10.71
C PHE A 2 4.87 -6.16 11.76
N ASP A 3 4.42 -4.95 12.09
CA ASP A 3 3.32 -4.72 13.03
C ASP A 3 1.96 -4.99 12.38
N ARG A 4 0.93 -5.29 13.20
CA ARG A 4 -0.44 -5.54 12.71
C ARG A 4 -1.01 -4.35 11.92
N SER A 5 -0.68 -3.13 12.33
CA SER A 5 -1.10 -1.91 11.62
C SER A 5 -0.44 -1.77 10.25
N GLU A 6 0.82 -2.18 10.11
CA GLU A 6 1.54 -2.19 8.82
C GLU A 6 0.92 -3.19 7.86
N LEU A 7 0.58 -4.40 8.34
CA LEU A 7 -0.10 -5.43 7.54
C LEU A 7 -1.51 -5.02 7.13
N ALA A 8 -2.28 -4.41 8.04
CA ALA A 8 -3.62 -3.91 7.73
C ALA A 8 -3.58 -2.79 6.68
N ALA A 9 -2.66 -1.84 6.82
CA ALA A 9 -2.50 -0.77 5.84
C ALA A 9 -1.97 -1.30 4.49
N ALA A 10 -1.06 -2.28 4.49
CA ALA A 10 -0.61 -2.95 3.27
C ALA A 10 -1.77 -3.65 2.53
N ALA A 11 -2.68 -4.29 3.27
CA ALA A 11 -3.89 -4.87 2.69
C ALA A 11 -4.81 -3.79 2.09
N LEU A 12 -4.96 -2.65 2.76
CA LEU A 12 -5.73 -1.51 2.23
C LEU A 12 -5.11 -0.94 0.95
N VAL A 13 -3.79 -0.77 0.91
CA VAL A 13 -3.06 -0.37 -0.31
C VAL A 13 -3.34 -1.35 -1.44
N CYS A 14 -3.24 -2.65 -1.17
CA CYS A 14 -3.49 -3.69 -2.17
C CYS A 14 -4.93 -3.67 -2.69
N VAL A 15 -5.92 -3.55 -1.80
CA VAL A 15 -7.34 -3.47 -2.20
C VAL A 15 -7.60 -2.17 -2.98
N GLY A 16 -7.06 -1.04 -2.52
CA GLY A 16 -7.16 0.24 -3.21
C GLY A 16 -6.55 0.19 -4.61
N ALA A 17 -5.38 -0.41 -4.76
CA ALA A 17 -4.71 -0.62 -6.06
C ALA A 17 -5.51 -1.56 -6.98
N ALA A 18 -6.10 -2.63 -6.43
CA ALA A 18 -6.96 -3.53 -7.19
C ALA A 18 -8.25 -2.86 -7.68
N LEU A 19 -8.91 -2.06 -6.82
CA LEU A 19 -10.09 -1.28 -7.19
C LEU A 19 -9.77 -0.22 -8.23
N ALA A 20 -8.64 0.48 -8.07
CA ALA A 20 -8.12 1.42 -9.04
C ALA A 20 -7.90 0.77 -10.42
N GLY A 21 -7.40 -0.47 -10.43
CA GLY A 21 -7.20 -1.26 -11.65
C GLY A 21 -8.48 -1.65 -12.40
N LEU A 22 -9.67 -1.53 -11.79
CA LEU A 22 -10.96 -1.81 -12.45
C LEU A 22 -11.40 -0.71 -13.40
N HIS A 23 -10.79 0.48 -13.35
CA HIS A 23 -11.13 1.61 -14.21
C HIS A 23 -10.14 1.70 -15.38
N PRO A 24 -10.51 1.31 -16.61
CA PRO A 24 -9.58 1.20 -17.75
C PRO A 24 -9.01 2.54 -18.26
N ALA A 25 -9.34 3.67 -17.65
CA ALA A 25 -9.01 5.00 -18.17
C ALA A 25 -7.65 5.57 -17.73
N GLN A 26 -7.10 5.24 -16.55
CA GLN A 26 -5.98 6.03 -15.97
C GLN A 26 -5.07 5.24 -14.99
N THR A 27 -4.86 3.94 -15.20
CA THR A 27 -4.28 3.03 -14.17
C THR A 27 -2.76 3.06 -14.00
N ALA A 28 -2.02 3.97 -14.65
CA ALA A 28 -0.56 3.95 -14.54
C ALA A 28 -0.03 4.43 -13.17
N LEU A 29 -0.79 5.24 -12.43
CA LEU A 29 -0.29 5.99 -11.25
C LEU A 29 -1.41 6.28 -10.24
N VAL A 30 -2.28 5.31 -9.92
CA VAL A 30 -3.29 5.59 -8.89
C VAL A 30 -2.62 5.60 -7.51
N PRO A 31 -2.76 6.70 -6.73
CA PRO A 31 -2.08 6.92 -5.45
C PRO A 31 -2.60 6.00 -4.31
N ALA A 32 -2.61 4.69 -4.54
CA ALA A 32 -3.07 3.69 -3.58
C ALA A 32 -2.10 3.53 -2.40
N GLY A 33 -0.81 3.86 -2.59
CA GLY A 33 0.20 3.88 -1.55
C GLY A 33 0.00 4.97 -0.49
N PHE A 34 -0.85 5.97 -0.75
CA PHE A 34 -1.24 6.95 0.28
C PHE A 34 -1.97 6.28 1.46
N LEU A 35 -2.69 5.18 1.20
CA LEU A 35 -3.35 4.41 2.25
C LEU A 35 -2.35 3.78 3.22
N ALA A 36 -1.10 3.59 2.80
CA ALA A 36 -0.03 3.11 3.66
C ALA A 36 0.28 4.07 4.82
N GLY A 37 0.02 5.37 4.63
CA GLY A 37 0.18 6.38 5.69
C GLY A 37 -0.68 6.11 6.92
N LEU A 38 -1.77 5.33 6.79
CA LEU A 38 -2.58 4.88 7.93
C LEU A 38 -1.81 3.97 8.89
N ALA A 39 -0.73 3.31 8.44
CA ALA A 39 0.16 2.56 9.33
C ALA A 39 0.88 3.46 10.35
N ALA A 40 0.98 4.77 10.08
CA ALA A 40 1.61 5.73 10.95
C ALA A 40 0.71 6.21 12.11
N VAL A 41 -0.58 5.86 12.12
CA VAL A 41 -1.52 6.25 13.20
C VAL A 41 -1.01 5.74 14.55
N GLY A 42 -0.86 6.65 15.51
CA GLY A 42 -0.35 6.33 16.84
C GLY A 42 1.17 6.12 16.91
N SER A 43 1.92 6.53 15.89
CA SER A 43 3.38 6.48 15.93
C SER A 43 3.95 7.54 16.88
N PRO A 44 4.93 7.18 17.73
CA PRO A 44 5.46 8.08 18.75
C PRO A 44 6.37 9.17 18.18
N SER A 45 6.93 8.96 16.98
CA SER A 45 7.80 9.93 16.32
C SER A 45 7.52 10.03 14.82
N TYR A 46 7.90 11.16 14.21
CA TYR A 46 7.84 11.36 12.76
C TYR A 46 8.70 10.35 12.00
N ALA A 47 9.88 10.00 12.54
CA ALA A 47 10.76 9.01 11.95
C ALA A 47 10.09 7.63 11.88
N ASP A 48 9.41 7.22 12.96
CA ASP A 48 8.68 5.95 12.97
C ASP A 48 7.48 5.98 12.02
N ALA A 49 6.79 7.12 11.92
CA ALA A 49 5.68 7.32 10.99
C ALA A 49 6.12 7.17 9.52
N VAL A 50 7.28 7.74 9.15
CA VAL A 50 7.90 7.55 7.83
C VAL A 50 8.16 6.05 7.59
N VAL A 51 8.87 5.40 8.50
CA VAL A 51 9.30 4.01 8.32
C VAL A 51 8.09 3.07 8.23
N ARG A 52 7.08 3.24 9.07
CA ARG A 52 5.84 2.44 9.05
C ARG A 52 5.04 2.64 7.77
N GLY A 53 4.86 3.89 7.35
CA GLY A 53 4.18 4.21 6.09
C GLY A 53 4.90 3.62 4.89
N GLY A 54 6.22 3.82 4.79
CA GLY A 54 7.01 3.27 3.69
C GLY A 54 7.00 1.75 3.63
N LYS A 55 7.14 1.07 4.77
CA LYS A 55 7.05 -0.39 4.87
C LYS A 55 5.69 -0.91 4.42
N ALA A 56 4.60 -0.33 4.91
CA ALA A 56 3.25 -0.73 4.55
C ALA A 56 2.97 -0.51 3.06
N GLY A 57 3.47 0.59 2.49
CA GLY A 57 3.32 0.91 1.07
C GLY A 57 4.05 -0.07 0.17
N ALA A 58 5.32 -0.35 0.47
CA ALA A 58 6.11 -1.34 -0.25
C ALA A 58 5.49 -2.74 -0.16
N LEU A 59 5.05 -3.16 1.04
CA LEU A 59 4.36 -4.44 1.24
C LEU A 59 3.05 -4.53 0.46
N GLY A 60 2.24 -3.46 0.48
CA GLY A 60 1.00 -3.39 -0.27
C GLY A 60 1.23 -3.50 -1.78
N GLY A 61 2.28 -2.86 -2.29
CA GLY A 61 2.73 -2.99 -3.68
C GLY A 61 3.15 -4.42 -4.03
N VAL A 62 3.96 -5.07 -3.19
CA VAL A 62 4.36 -6.46 -3.40
C VAL A 62 3.14 -7.39 -3.42
N LEU A 63 2.20 -7.21 -2.50
CA LEU A 63 0.98 -8.01 -2.43
C LEU A 63 0.13 -7.82 -3.69
N PHE A 64 -0.08 -6.57 -4.11
CA PHE A 64 -0.84 -6.24 -5.32
C PHE A 64 -0.20 -6.88 -6.56
N VAL A 65 1.10 -6.68 -6.78
CA VAL A 65 1.83 -7.21 -7.93
C VAL A 65 1.80 -8.74 -7.98
N THR A 66 1.90 -9.39 -6.81
CA THR A 66 1.83 -10.86 -6.71
C THR A 66 0.44 -11.37 -7.08
N LEU A 67 -0.62 -10.75 -6.54
CA LEU A 67 -2.00 -11.15 -6.83
C LEU A 67 -2.38 -10.89 -8.29
N THR A 68 -1.96 -9.77 -8.86
CA THR A 68 -2.20 -9.46 -10.27
C THR A 68 -1.46 -10.44 -11.18
N GLY A 69 -0.18 -10.70 -10.92
CA GLY A 69 0.59 -11.70 -11.67
C GLY A 69 -0.06 -13.08 -11.60
N LEU A 70 -0.48 -13.50 -10.40
CA LEU A 70 -1.13 -14.80 -10.20
C LEU A 70 -2.45 -14.88 -10.97
N GLY A 71 -3.24 -13.80 -10.98
CA GLY A 71 -4.49 -13.72 -11.74
C GLY A 71 -4.28 -13.81 -13.25
N VAL A 72 -3.24 -13.17 -13.78
CA VAL A 72 -2.86 -13.26 -15.19
C VAL A 72 -2.39 -14.68 -15.53
N ALA A 73 -1.52 -15.26 -14.70
CA ALA A 73 -1.00 -16.61 -14.90
C ALA A 73 -2.10 -17.67 -14.84
N ALA A 74 -3.03 -17.58 -13.89
CA ALA A 74 -4.16 -18.50 -13.78
C ALA A 74 -5.06 -18.46 -15.02
N ARG A 75 -5.26 -17.26 -15.61
CA ARG A 75 -5.99 -17.13 -16.87
C ARG A 75 -5.25 -17.74 -18.06
N MET A 76 -3.92 -17.60 -18.11
CA MET A 76 -3.09 -18.10 -19.19
C MET A 76 -2.80 -19.61 -19.11
N ALA A 77 -2.79 -20.19 -17.90
CA ALA A 77 -2.51 -21.61 -17.67
C ALA A 77 -3.43 -22.54 -18.45
N SER A 78 -4.71 -22.16 -18.59
CA SER A 78 -5.71 -22.90 -19.35
C SER A 78 -5.44 -22.93 -20.86
N PHE A 79 -4.68 -21.97 -21.39
CA PHE A 79 -4.41 -21.83 -22.83
C PHE A 79 -2.99 -22.27 -23.22
N LEU A 80 -2.00 -22.00 -22.37
CA LEU A 80 -0.58 -22.15 -22.69
C LEU A 80 0.10 -23.27 -21.89
N GLY A 81 -0.62 -23.89 -20.96
CA GLY A 81 -0.11 -24.90 -20.05
C GLY A 81 0.55 -24.31 -18.79
N PRO A 82 0.72 -25.13 -17.73
CA PRO A 82 1.11 -24.67 -16.40
C PRO A 82 2.56 -24.14 -16.33
N LEU A 83 3.49 -24.70 -17.10
CA LEU A 83 4.88 -24.24 -17.12
C LEU A 83 4.99 -22.82 -17.70
N PHE A 84 4.30 -22.55 -18.80
CA PHE A 84 4.32 -21.22 -19.43
C PHE A 84 3.61 -20.16 -18.59
N ALA A 85 2.59 -20.55 -17.80
CA ALA A 85 1.93 -19.65 -16.87
C ALA A 85 2.86 -19.16 -15.75
N VAL A 86 3.81 -19.98 -15.30
CA VAL A 86 4.83 -19.57 -14.31
C VAL A 86 5.75 -18.50 -14.90
N ASP A 87 6.17 -18.64 -16.15
CA ASP A 87 7.00 -17.63 -16.82
C ASP A 87 6.25 -16.30 -17.00
N VAL A 88 4.97 -16.37 -17.38
CA VAL A 88 4.09 -15.20 -17.48
C VAL A 88 3.88 -14.51 -16.13
N PHE A 89 3.67 -15.29 -15.05
CA PHE A 89 3.62 -14.77 -13.68
C PHE A 89 4.89 -13.98 -13.36
N LEU A 90 6.06 -14.62 -13.50
CA LEU A 90 7.34 -14.05 -13.14
C LEU A 90 7.62 -12.77 -13.93
N PHE A 91 7.41 -12.79 -15.25
CA PHE A 91 7.66 -11.64 -16.11
C PHE A 91 6.72 -10.47 -15.78
N THR A 92 5.41 -10.74 -15.64
CA THR A 92 4.41 -9.71 -15.35
C THR A 92 4.64 -9.10 -13.97
N SER A 93 4.87 -9.94 -12.96
CA SER A 93 5.13 -9.48 -11.61
C SER A 93 6.44 -8.70 -11.52
N PHE A 94 7.52 -9.14 -12.19
CA PHE A 94 8.78 -8.40 -12.18
C PHE A 94 8.64 -7.02 -12.84
N ALA A 95 7.99 -6.95 -14.00
CA ALA A 95 7.76 -5.69 -14.71
C ALA A 95 6.96 -4.69 -13.88
N MET A 96 5.90 -5.16 -13.19
CA MET A 96 5.09 -4.30 -12.32
C MET A 96 5.81 -3.95 -11.01
N ALA A 97 6.58 -4.87 -10.42
CA ALA A 97 7.25 -4.67 -9.14
C ALA A 97 8.23 -3.49 -9.18
N VAL A 98 9.00 -3.39 -10.26
CA VAL A 98 10.01 -2.33 -10.43
C VAL A 98 9.39 -0.93 -10.44
N MET A 99 8.14 -0.79 -10.89
CA MET A 99 7.45 0.50 -10.90
C MET A 99 6.61 0.72 -9.63
N LEU A 100 5.78 -0.25 -9.25
CA LEU A 100 4.73 -0.04 -8.25
C LEU A 100 5.24 -0.14 -6.81
N VAL A 101 6.21 -1.01 -6.53
CA VAL A 101 6.74 -1.17 -5.16
C VAL A 101 7.46 0.09 -4.69
N PRO A 102 8.38 0.69 -5.47
CA PRO A 102 8.99 1.96 -5.09
C PRO A 102 7.99 3.10 -5.01
N LEU A 103 7.05 3.18 -5.96
CA LEU A 103 6.01 4.22 -5.99
C LEU A 103 5.18 4.20 -4.69
N TYR A 104 4.58 3.06 -4.36
CA TYR A 104 3.73 2.95 -3.16
C TYR A 104 4.54 3.07 -1.87
N GLY A 105 5.80 2.62 -1.87
CA GLY A 105 6.74 2.88 -0.79
C GLY A 105 6.92 4.39 -0.57
N ILE A 106 7.22 5.16 -1.61
CA ILE A 106 7.42 6.61 -1.55
C ILE A 106 6.14 7.33 -1.11
N GLU A 107 4.98 6.95 -1.64
CA GLU A 107 3.69 7.50 -1.21
C GLU A 107 3.47 7.27 0.30
N GLY A 108 3.76 6.06 0.78
CA GLY A 108 3.70 5.75 2.21
C GLY A 108 4.68 6.55 3.06
N LEU A 109 5.91 6.76 2.59
CA LEU A 109 6.93 7.58 3.25
C LEU A 109 6.48 9.05 3.39
N VAL A 110 5.85 9.60 2.35
CA VAL A 110 5.39 10.99 2.31
C VAL A 110 4.14 11.19 3.18
N VAL A 111 3.21 10.24 3.17
CA VAL A 111 1.89 10.39 3.81
C VAL A 111 1.92 10.00 5.28
N GLY A 112 2.80 9.09 5.70
CA GLY A 112 2.94 8.68 7.10
C GLY A 112 3.10 9.86 8.08
N PRO A 113 4.06 10.79 7.86
CA PRO A 113 4.23 12.00 8.67
C PRO A 113 2.99 12.90 8.70
N LEU A 114 2.32 13.05 7.55
CA LEU A 114 1.13 13.89 7.45
C LEU A 114 -0.02 13.32 8.29
N VAL A 115 -0.24 12.01 8.21
CA VAL A 115 -1.27 11.31 9.01
C VAL A 115 -0.96 11.39 10.50
N GLN A 116 0.31 11.26 10.89
CA GLN A 116 0.71 11.41 12.29
C GLN A 116 0.46 12.84 12.80
N TRP A 117 0.83 13.85 12.03
CA TRP A 117 0.59 15.26 12.38
C TRP A 117 -0.91 15.56 12.57
N LEU A 118 -1.74 15.08 11.64
CA LEU A 118 -3.21 15.20 11.73
C LEU A 118 -3.77 14.48 12.97
N GLY A 119 -3.27 13.27 13.27
CA GLY A 119 -3.65 12.53 14.47
C GLY A 119 -3.28 13.24 15.77
N GLY A 120 -2.13 13.92 15.79
CA GLY A 120 -1.72 14.78 16.91
C GLY A 120 -2.67 15.96 17.12
N LYS A 121 -3.03 16.66 16.04
CA LYS A 121 -3.99 17.79 16.08
C LYS A 121 -5.37 17.36 16.54
N ALA A 122 -5.85 16.20 16.10
CA ALA A 122 -7.14 15.66 16.53
C ALA A 122 -7.19 15.39 18.05
N ASN A 123 -6.07 14.93 18.64
CA ASN A 123 -5.97 14.70 20.07
C ASN A 123 -5.93 16.00 20.89
N GLU A 124 -5.25 17.04 20.41
CA GLU A 124 -5.23 18.37 21.05
C GLU A 124 -6.64 18.97 21.15
N VAL A 125 -7.43 18.90 20.07
CA VAL A 125 -8.81 19.40 20.05
C VAL A 125 -9.69 18.64 21.06
N LYS A 126 -9.51 17.32 21.16
CA LYS A 126 -10.26 16.47 22.10
C LYS A 126 -9.87 16.71 23.56
N SER A 127 -8.63 17.09 23.84
CA SER A 127 -8.23 17.50 25.19
C SER A 127 -8.73 18.90 25.54
N GLY A 128 -8.76 19.84 24.58
CA GLY A 128 -9.27 21.20 24.81
C GLY A 128 -10.77 21.26 25.06
N SER A 129 -11.56 20.35 24.48
CA SER A 129 -13.00 20.26 24.75
C SER A 129 -13.36 19.60 26.10
N ARG A 130 -12.37 19.07 26.82
CA ARG A 130 -12.53 18.41 28.13
C ARG A 130 -12.19 19.31 29.31
N ASP A 131 -11.88 20.58 29.06
CA ASP A 131 -11.67 21.59 30.10
C ASP A 131 -12.92 22.50 30.17
N PRO A 132 -14.01 22.09 30.87
CA PRO A 132 -15.14 22.94 31.16
C PRO A 132 -14.77 23.81 32.35
N ARG A 133 -14.01 24.89 32.12
CA ARG A 133 -14.00 26.01 33.06
C ARG A 133 -15.10 26.98 32.71
#